data_AF-A0A527Z0R8-F1
#
_entry.id   AF-A0A527Z0R8-F1
#
_cell.length_a   1.000
_cell.length_b   1.000
_cell.length_c   1.000
_cell.angle_alpha   90.00
_cell.angle_beta   90.00
_cell.angle_gamma   90.00
#
_symmetry.space_group_name_H-M   'P 1'
#
loop_
_entity.id
_entity.type
_entity.pdbx_description
1 polymer ?
#
loop_
_entity_poly.entity_id
_entity_poly.type
_entity_poly.pdbx_seq_one_letter_code
_entity_poly.pdbx_strand_id
1 'polypeptide(L)' 'MIIERETAFDVRAFRQALGQFPTGVCVVTCVADDEQLGMTMSSFNSLSLDPPLVLFSIDRRA' A
#
# COMPACT_ATOMS: atom_id res chain seq x y z
N MET A 1 -17.00 32.77 -18.15
CA MET A 1 -15.58 32.72 -17.73
C MET A 1 -15.45 31.53 -16.78
N ILE A 2 -15.10 30.36 -17.32
CA ILE A 2 -14.85 29.15 -16.54
C ILE A 2 -13.55 28.57 -17.11
N ILE A 3 -12.53 28.43 -16.28
CA ILE A 3 -11.42 27.53 -16.55
C ILE A 3 -11.34 26.64 -15.30
N GLU A 4 -12.07 25.54 -15.30
CA GLU A 4 -11.75 24.43 -14.41
C GLU A 4 -10.44 23.82 -14.94
N ARG A 5 -9.34 24.04 -14.21
CA ARG A 5 -8.11 23.28 -14.43
C ARG A 5 -8.25 21.96 -13.68
N GLU A 6 -8.59 20.90 -14.39
CA GLU A 6 -8.26 19.55 -13.91
C GLU A 6 -6.73 19.42 -13.97
N THR A 7 -6.07 19.58 -12.82
CA THR A 7 -4.63 19.34 -12.72
C THR A 7 -4.38 17.86 -12.92
N ALA A 8 -3.74 17.48 -14.03
CA ALA A 8 -3.29 16.11 -14.26
C ALA A 8 -2.46 15.62 -13.05
N PHE A 9 -2.83 14.45 -12.52
CA PHE A 9 -2.19 13.87 -11.33
C PHE A 9 -0.78 13.38 -11.66
N ASP A 10 0.24 14.00 -11.06
CA ASP A 10 1.63 13.57 -11.21
C ASP A 10 1.95 12.40 -10.26
N VAL A 11 1.88 11.19 -10.82
CA VAL A 11 2.16 9.93 -10.12
C VAL A 11 3.60 9.90 -9.56
N ARG A 12 4.58 10.54 -10.21
CA ARG A 12 5.96 10.54 -9.75
C ARG A 12 6.13 11.43 -8.53
N ALA A 13 5.60 12.64 -8.58
CA ALA A 13 5.59 13.55 -7.44
C ALA A 13 4.89 12.92 -6.23
N PHE A 14 3.75 12.25 -6.46
CA PHE A 14 3.05 11.51 -5.41
C PHE A 14 3.90 10.38 -4.79
N ARG A 15 4.55 9.56 -5.62
CA ARG A 15 5.44 8.49 -5.14
C ARG A 15 6.63 9.05 -4.34
N GLN A 16 7.21 10.16 -4.79
CA GLN A 16 8.31 10.81 -4.08
C GLN A 16 7.88 11.33 -2.71
N ALA A 17 6.70 11.95 -2.64
CA ALA A 17 6.12 12.43 -1.38
C ALA A 17 5.88 11.27 -0.39
N LEU A 18 5.30 10.15 -0.85
CA LEU A 18 5.11 8.96 0.00
C LEU A 18 6.45 8.36 0.47
N GLY A 19 7.50 8.42 -0.36
CA GLY A 19 8.83 7.95 -0.01
C GLY A 19 9.50 8.70 1.15
N GLN A 20 8.96 9.87 1.55
CA GLN A 20 9.44 10.62 2.71
C GLN A 20 8.87 10.10 4.04
N PHE A 21 7.90 9.18 4.02
CA PHE A 21 7.35 8.55 5.22
C PHE A 21 7.99 7.17 5.42
N PRO A 22 8.98 7.03 6.32
CA PRO A 22 9.66 5.76 6.53
C PRO A 22 8.71 4.73 7.16
N THR A 23 8.82 3.49 6.68
CA THR A 23 8.03 2.34 7.14
C THR A 23 8.96 1.17 7.41
N GLY A 24 8.50 0.23 8.23
CA GLY A 24 9.11 -1.10 8.26
C GLY A 24 8.84 -1.86 6.95
N VAL A 25 9.60 -2.92 6.72
CA VAL A 25 9.35 -3.86 5.62
C VAL A 25 9.06 -5.22 6.22
N CYS A 26 8.00 -5.87 5.74
CA CYS A 26 7.70 -7.25 6.08
C CYS A 26 7.43 -8.09 4.83
N VAL A 27 7.47 -9.40 5.00
CA VAL A 27 6.96 -10.35 4.01
C VAL A 27 5.63 -10.88 4.54
N VAL A 28 4.54 -10.62 3.83
CA VAL A 28 3.25 -11.28 4.10
C VAL A 28 3.23 -12.59 3.33
N THR A 29 2.83 -13.66 3.99
CA THR A 29 2.77 -15.00 3.41
C THR A 29 1.35 -15.55 3.51
N CYS A 30 0.99 -16.40 2.56
CA CYS A 30 -0.24 -17.18 2.61
C CYS A 30 -0.05 -18.51 1.88
N VAL A 31 -1.02 -19.41 2.07
CA VAL A 31 -1.14 -20.63 1.29
C VAL A 31 -2.47 -20.55 0.54
N ALA A 32 -2.42 -20.75 -0.77
CA ALA A 32 -3.58 -20.80 -1.65
C ALA A 32 -3.43 -22.00 -2.59
N ASP A 33 -4.45 -22.86 -2.66
CA ASP A 33 -4.44 -24.05 -3.52
C ASP A 33 -3.17 -24.92 -3.38
N ASP A 34 -2.73 -25.15 -2.13
CA ASP A 34 -1.48 -25.85 -1.75
C ASP A 34 -0.16 -25.16 -2.21
N GLU A 35 -0.23 -23.97 -2.80
CA GLU A 35 0.92 -23.15 -3.15
C GLU A 35 1.28 -22.15 -2.04
N GLN A 36 2.57 -22.02 -1.74
CA GLN A 36 3.09 -21.04 -0.79
C GLN A 36 3.40 -19.73 -1.51
N LEU A 37 2.76 -18.65 -1.08
CA LEU A 37 2.92 -17.31 -1.64
C LEU A 37 3.56 -16.37 -0.62
N GLY A 38 4.37 -15.44 -1.12
CA GLY A 38 5.04 -14.44 -0.29
C GLY A 38 5.19 -13.11 -1.03
N MET A 39 4.90 -12.01 -0.34
CA MET A 39 5.01 -10.66 -0.89
C MET A 39 5.72 -9.73 0.09
N THR A 40 6.81 -9.11 -0.37
CA THR A 40 7.46 -8.00 0.32
C THR A 40 6.59 -6.76 0.22
N MET A 41 6.28 -6.13 1.36
CA MET A 41 5.46 -4.92 1.38
C MET A 41 5.88 -3.95 2.49
N SER A 42 5.73 -2.66 2.18
CA SER A 42 5.95 -1.53 3.09
C SER A 42 4.65 -0.84 3.52
N SER A 43 3.49 -1.32 3.04
CA SER A 43 2.17 -0.76 3.35
C SER A 43 1.54 -1.30 4.63
N PHE A 44 2.25 -2.19 5.35
CA PHE A 44 1.74 -2.81 6.57
C PHE A 44 1.56 -1.79 7.69
N ASN A 45 0.44 -1.85 8.40
CA ASN A 45 0.18 -1.00 9.56
C ASN A 45 -0.77 -1.66 10.58
N SER A 46 -0.72 -1.22 11.84
CA SER A 46 -1.70 -1.61 12.86
C SER A 46 -3.01 -0.85 12.65
N LEU A 47 -4.14 -1.55 12.76
CA LEU A 47 -5.47 -0.96 12.62
C LEU A 47 -6.19 -0.81 13.97
N SER A 48 -6.15 -1.83 14.82
CA SER A 48 -6.79 -1.81 16.14
C SER A 48 -6.03 -2.67 17.14
N LEU A 49 -6.16 -2.35 18.42
CA LEU A 49 -5.67 -3.18 19.53
C LEU A 49 -6.76 -4.04 20.15
N ASP A 50 -8.02 -3.61 20.07
CA ASP A 50 -9.18 -4.34 20.56
C ASP A 50 -10.36 -4.25 19.56
N PRO A 51 -10.63 -5.31 18.77
CA PRO A 51 -9.81 -6.51 18.63
C PRO A 51 -8.45 -6.19 17.96
N PRO A 52 -7.41 -7.01 18.13
CA PRO A 52 -6.13 -6.80 17.48
C PRO A 52 -6.26 -6.98 15.96
N LEU A 53 -6.07 -5.91 15.20
CA LEU A 53 -6.22 -5.88 13.75
C LEU A 53 -5.03 -5.20 13.08
N VAL A 54 -4.69 -5.66 11.88
CA VAL A 54 -3.68 -5.08 10.99
C VAL A 54 -4.25 -4.90 9.59
N LEU A 55 -3.59 -4.10 8.77
CA LEU A 55 -3.93 -3.92 7.37
C LEU A 55 -2.68 -3.79 6.50
N PHE A 56 -2.87 -4.03 5.20
CA PHE A 56 -1.91 -3.72 4.15
C PHE A 56 -2.67 -3.58 2.83
N SER A 57 -2.02 -2.99 1.82
CA SER A 57 -2.60 -2.78 0.49
C SER A 57 -1.80 -3.58 -0.54
N ILE A 58 -2.52 -4.33 -1.40
CA ILE A 58 -1.96 -5.11 -2.50
C ILE A 58 -2.48 -4.58 -3.84
N ASP A 59 -1.63 -4.58 -4.87
CA ASP A 59 -2.07 -4.28 -6.23
C ASP A 59 -2.96 -5.44 -6.72
N ARG A 60 -4.10 -5.13 -7.34
CA ARG A 60 -5.02 -6.13 -7.90
C ARG A 60 -4.42 -6.91 -9.08
N ARG A 61 -3.32 -6.42 -9.65
CA ARG A 61 -2.58 -7.08 -10.74
C ARG A 61 -1.40 -7.93 -10.25
N ALA A 62 -1.19 -7.99 -8.95
CA ALA A 62 -0.13 -8.80 -8.36
C ALA A 62 -0.42 -10.30 -8.47
#